data_AF-A0A953WMR1-F1
#
_entry.id   AF-A0A953WMR1-F1
#
_cell.length_a   1.000
_cell.length_b   1.000
_cell.length_c   1.000
_cell.angle_alpha   90.00
_cell.angle_beta   90.00
_cell.angle_gamma   90.00
#
_symmetry.space_group_name_H-M   'P 1'
#
loop_
_entity.id
_entity.type
_entity.pdbx_description
1 polymer ?
#
loop_
_entity_poly.entity_id
_entity_poly.type
_entity_poly.pdbx_seq_one_letter_code
_entity_poly.pdbx_strand_id
1 'polypeptide(L)'
;MKLTDQQSGAVTEKLGLSPISEQHEVYPQLAKALGEHTFFISEKGLFVFSPQSETEEADSTARLFVVATWSTEEKDRLTPINPPAAVDVLFDLASGNITGGS
;
A
#
# COMPACT_ATOMS: atom_id res chain seq x y z
N MET A 1 4.14 8.36 -0.35
CA MET A 1 3.43 8.61 -1.63
C MET A 1 1.94 8.44 -1.45
N LYS A 2 1.15 9.42 -1.89
CA LYS A 2 -0.32 9.34 -1.90
C LYS A 2 -0.80 9.05 -3.31
N LEU A 3 -1.63 8.02 -3.46
CA LEU A 3 -2.34 7.71 -4.70
C LEU A 3 -3.60 8.58 -4.80
N THR A 4 -4.00 8.90 -6.03
CA THR A 4 -5.26 9.58 -6.30
C THR A 4 -6.45 8.64 -6.03
N ASP A 5 -7.66 9.20 -5.93
CA ASP A 5 -8.88 8.41 -5.76
C ASP A 5 -9.07 7.39 -6.90
N GLN A 6 -8.83 7.82 -8.14
CA GLN A 6 -8.86 6.96 -9.32
C GLN A 6 -7.84 5.81 -9.23
N GLN A 7 -6.62 6.10 -8.78
CA GLN A 7 -5.58 5.08 -8.63
C GLN A 7 -5.91 4.09 -7.51
N SER A 8 -6.42 4.60 -6.39
CA SER A 8 -6.83 3.79 -5.24
C SER A 8 -8.02 2.88 -5.59
N GLY A 9 -8.96 3.37 -6.41
CA GLY A 9 -10.05 2.57 -6.97
C GLY A 9 -9.54 1.43 -7.84
N ALA A 10 -8.63 1.71 -8.77
CA ALA A 10 -8.02 0.67 -9.62
C ALA A 10 -7.27 -0.40 -8.81
N VAL A 11 -6.56 0.00 -7.75
CA VAL A 11 -5.92 -0.90 -6.80
C VAL A 11 -6.95 -1.77 -6.07
N THR A 12 -8.05 -1.17 -5.62
CA THR A 12 -9.13 -1.89 -4.94
C THR A 12 -9.75 -2.94 -5.85
N GLU A 13 -10.06 -2.58 -7.10
CA GLU A 13 -10.67 -3.49 -8.07
C GLU A 13 -9.72 -4.61 -8.51
N LYS A 14 -8.43 -4.31 -8.71
CA LYS A 14 -7.46 -5.30 -9.24
C LYS A 14 -6.85 -6.19 -8.15
N LEU A 15 -6.62 -5.65 -6.96
CA LEU A 15 -5.92 -6.34 -5.88
C LEU A 15 -6.80 -6.69 -4.67
N GLY A 16 -8.03 -6.18 -4.60
CA GLY A 16 -8.89 -6.36 -3.42
C GLY A 16 -8.34 -5.66 -2.17
N LEU A 17 -7.59 -4.57 -2.37
CA LEU A 17 -6.98 -3.78 -1.31
C LEU A 17 -7.78 -2.50 -1.07
N SER A 18 -8.29 -2.31 0.14
CA SER A 18 -9.10 -1.13 0.46
C SER A 18 -8.21 0.01 0.97
N PRO A 19 -8.25 1.21 0.37
CA PRO A 19 -7.50 2.36 0.87
C PRO A 19 -8.03 2.81 2.23
N ILE A 20 -7.11 3.10 3.15
CA ILE A 20 -7.40 3.71 4.44
C ILE A 20 -7.46 5.22 4.24
N SER A 21 -8.61 5.81 4.54
CA SER A 21 -8.81 7.25 4.44
C SER A 21 -7.95 8.01 5.45
N GLU A 22 -7.47 9.21 5.09
CA GLU A 22 -6.62 10.02 5.97
C GLU A 22 -7.35 10.47 7.25
N GLN A 23 -8.69 10.45 7.22
CA GLN A 23 -9.55 10.75 8.36
C GLN A 23 -9.72 9.55 9.31
N HIS A 24 -9.17 8.39 8.98
CA HIS A 24 -9.25 7.20 9.83
C HIS A 24 -8.35 7.35 11.07
N GLU A 25 -8.83 6.91 12.24
CA GLU A 25 -8.10 6.99 13.52
C GLU A 25 -6.70 6.33 13.51
N VAL A 26 -6.53 5.32 12.68
CA VAL A 26 -5.25 4.59 12.52
C VAL A 26 -4.26 5.33 11.61
N TYR A 27 -4.73 6.19 10.71
CA TYR A 27 -3.90 6.87 9.72
C TYR A 27 -2.75 7.69 10.35
N PRO A 28 -2.96 8.57 11.36
CA PRO A 28 -1.87 9.32 11.95
C PRO A 28 -0.80 8.43 12.62
N GLN A 29 -1.18 7.25 13.10
CA GLN A 29 -0.24 6.29 13.68
C GLN A 29 0.63 5.64 12.61
N LEU A 30 0.02 5.24 11.50
CA LEU A 30 0.71 4.70 10.35
C LEU A 30 1.63 5.73 9.69
N ALA A 31 1.14 6.96 9.51
CA ALA A 31 1.92 8.05 8.94
C ALA A 31 3.14 8.39 9.81
N LYS A 32 3.01 8.32 11.13
CA LYS A 32 4.13 8.52 12.06
C LYS A 32 5.18 7.40 11.99
N ALA A 33 4.76 6.16 11.75
CA ALA A 33 5.66 5.00 11.72
C ALA A 33 6.32 4.77 10.35
N LEU A 34 5.59 5.01 9.27
CA LEU A 34 5.95 4.64 7.90
C LEU A 34 6.09 5.85 6.97
N GLY A 35 5.77 7.06 7.43
CA GLY A 35 5.71 8.26 6.60
C GLY A 35 4.35 8.46 5.92
N GLU A 36 4.19 9.57 5.19
CA GLU A 36 2.94 9.86 4.50
C GLU A 36 2.76 9.01 3.24
N HIS A 37 1.92 7.97 3.35
CA HIS A 37 1.57 7.08 2.24
C HIS A 37 0.06 6.81 2.19
N THR A 38 -0.44 6.43 1.01
CA THR A 38 -1.75 5.76 0.95
C THR A 38 -1.58 4.35 1.50
N PHE A 39 -2.19 4.11 2.65
CA PHE A 39 -2.21 2.79 3.29
C PHE A 39 -3.38 1.97 2.76
N PHE A 40 -3.15 0.70 2.55
CA PHE A 40 -4.13 -0.24 2.04
C PHE A 40 -4.29 -1.39 3.02
N ILE A 41 -5.53 -1.74 3.33
CA ILE A 41 -5.87 -2.84 4.24
C ILE A 41 -6.57 -3.95 3.47
N SER A 42 -6.25 -5.19 3.82
CA SER A 42 -6.90 -6.40 3.31
C SER A 42 -6.81 -7.50 4.37
N GLU A 43 -7.45 -8.64 4.13
CA GLU A 43 -7.43 -9.81 5.03
C GLU A 43 -6.02 -10.38 5.26
N LYS A 44 -5.06 -10.04 4.40
CA LYS A 44 -3.65 -10.43 4.53
C LYS A 44 -2.86 -9.50 5.46
N GLY A 45 -3.26 -8.24 5.56
CA GLY A 45 -2.52 -7.24 6.32
C GLY A 45 -2.60 -5.84 5.74
N LEU A 46 -1.60 -5.04 6.10
CA LEU A 46 -1.42 -3.67 5.70
C LEU A 46 -0.35 -3.57 4.61
N PHE A 47 -0.67 -2.83 3.57
CA PHE A 47 0.16 -2.61 2.40
C PHE A 47 0.33 -1.12 2.13
N VAL A 48 1.44 -0.76 1.49
CA VAL A 48 1.71 0.60 1.02
C VAL A 48 2.33 0.55 -0.37
N PHE A 49 2.07 1.56 -1.17
CA PHE A 49 2.80 1.76 -2.42
C PHE A 49 3.98 2.69 -2.20
N SER A 50 5.13 2.30 -2.73
CA SER A 50 6.33 3.12 -2.78
C SER A 50 6.80 3.23 -4.23
N PRO A 51 7.20 4.43 -4.70
CA PRO A 51 7.75 4.58 -6.03
C PRO A 51 9.06 3.78 -6.15
N GLN A 52 9.36 3.29 -7.37
CA GLN A 52 10.61 2.56 -7.63
C GLN A 52 11.85 3.48 -7.61
N SER A 53 11.68 4.78 -7.82
CA SER A 53 12.72 5.80 -7.65
C SER A 53 12.24 6.96 -6.76
N GLU A 54 13.14 7.50 -5.95
CA GLU A 54 12.90 8.71 -5.13
C GLU A 54 12.90 10.01 -5.96
N THR A 55 13.25 9.94 -7.25
CA THR A 55 13.23 11.10 -8.15
C THR A 55 11.82 11.27 -8.70
N GLU A 56 11.17 12.39 -8.35
CA GLU A 56 9.77 12.75 -8.68
C GLU A 56 9.42 12.71 -10.18
N GLU A 57 10.39 12.50 -11.07
CA GLU A 57 10.26 12.74 -12.51
C GLU A 57 10.36 11.50 -13.43
N ALA A 58 10.60 10.28 -12.93
CA ALA A 58 10.96 9.18 -13.86
C ALA A 58 10.27 7.82 -13.72
N ASP A 59 9.51 7.53 -12.66
CA ASP A 59 8.84 6.24 -12.55
C ASP A 59 7.33 6.38 -12.53
N SER A 60 6.73 6.08 -13.68
CA SER A 60 5.28 5.85 -13.81
C SER A 60 4.82 4.60 -13.07
N THR A 61 5.66 3.95 -12.25
CA THR A 61 5.32 2.71 -11.55
C THR A 61 5.61 2.80 -10.05
N ALA A 62 4.68 2.30 -9.25
CA ALA A 62 4.79 2.15 -7.81
C ALA A 62 4.78 0.67 -7.44
N ARG A 63 5.69 0.24 -6.57
CA ARG A 63 5.73 -1.13 -6.08
C ARG A 63 4.94 -1.26 -4.78
N LEU A 64 4.22 -2.37 -4.65
CA LEU A 64 3.50 -2.71 -3.44
C LEU A 64 4.46 -3.29 -2.40
N PHE A 65 4.38 -2.81 -1.17
CA PHE A 65 5.10 -3.34 -0.02
C PHE A 65 4.11 -3.77 1.05
N VAL A 66 4.37 -4.91 1.68
CA VAL A 66 3.67 -5.31 2.90
C VAL A 66 4.44 -4.78 4.10
N VAL A 67 3.76 -3.99 4.92
CA VAL A 67 4.32 -3.29 6.09
C VAL A 67 3.79 -3.83 7.39
N ALA A 68 2.67 -4.55 7.38
CA ALA A 68 2.18 -5.28 8.53
C ALA A 68 1.29 -6.45 8.08
N THR A 69 1.21 -7.49 8.89
CA THR A 69 0.29 -8.62 8.66
C THR A 69 -0.60 -8.82 9.88
N TRP A 70 -1.80 -9.34 9.68
CA TRP A 70 -2.67 -9.71 10.80
C TRP A 70 -2.05 -10.86 11.58
N SER A 71 -1.95 -10.71 12.91
CA SER A 71 -1.56 -11.81 13.79
C SER A 71 -2.57 -12.96 13.68
N THR A 72 -2.07 -14.16 13.41
CA THR A 72 -2.90 -15.38 13.24
C THR A 72 -3.65 -15.80 14.49
N GLU A 73 -3.19 -15.39 15.68
CA GLU A 73 -3.79 -15.80 16.96
C GLU A 73 -5.04 -15.00 17.34
N GLU A 74 -5.11 -13.71 16.99
CA GLU A 74 -6.23 -12.85 17.37
C GLU A 74 -6.94 -12.19 16.18
N LYS A 75 -6.33 -12.15 14.97
CA LYS A 75 -6.81 -11.41 13.77
C LYS A 75 -7.26 -9.95 14.01
N ASP A 76 -7.04 -9.41 15.20
CA ASP A 76 -7.41 -8.06 15.62
C ASP A 76 -6.21 -7.12 15.68
N ARG A 77 -5.00 -7.69 15.64
CA ARG A 77 -3.74 -6.94 15.75
C ARG A 77 -2.92 -7.05 14.49
N LEU A 78 -2.55 -5.89 13.92
CA LEU A 78 -1.54 -5.78 12.87
C LEU A 78 -0.15 -5.82 13.51
N THR A 79 0.67 -6.79 13.10
CA THR A 79 2.07 -6.86 13.49
C THR A 79 2.91 -6.18 12.41
N PRO A 80 3.64 -5.09 12.73
CA PRO A 80 4.50 -4.43 11.77
C PRO A 80 5.63 -5.36 11.30
N ILE A 81 5.87 -5.34 9.99
CA ILE A 81 6.98 -6.03 9.33
C ILE A 81 8.07 -5.00 9.10
N ASN A 82 9.22 -5.18 9.74
CA ASN A 82 10.37 -4.33 9.56
C ASN A 82 11.63 -5.16 9.27
N PRO A 83 12.31 -4.97 8.12
CA PRO A 83 11.98 -4.01 7.05
C PRO A 83 10.74 -4.43 6.23
N PRO A 84 10.00 -3.48 5.63
CA PRO A 84 8.87 -3.79 4.74
C PRO A 84 9.28 -4.76 3.63
N ALA A 85 8.43 -5.76 3.34
CA ALA A 85 8.71 -6.73 2.30
C ALA A 85 8.08 -6.29 0.97
N ALA A 86 8.88 -6.28 -0.09
CA ALA A 86 8.41 -5.97 -1.43
C ALA A 86 7.53 -7.11 -1.95
N VAL A 87 6.35 -6.77 -2.43
CA VAL A 87 5.47 -7.69 -3.16
C VAL A 87 5.82 -7.60 -4.63
N ASP A 88 5.69 -8.70 -5.36
CA ASP A 88 5.89 -8.75 -6.81
C ASP A 88 4.68 -8.17 -7.57
N VAL A 89 4.28 -6.96 -7.18
CA VAL A 89 3.15 -6.20 -7.73
C VAL A 89 3.63 -4.78 -7.98
N LEU A 90 3.58 -4.38 -9.23
CA LEU A 90 3.87 -3.04 -9.72
C LEU A 90 2.58 -2.42 -10.23
N PHE A 91 2.30 -1.18 -9.82
CA PHE A 91 1.16 -0.40 -10.24
C PHE A 91 1.64 0.75 -11.12
N ASP A 92 1.19 0.75 -12.37
CA ASP A 92 1.43 1.82 -13.33
C ASP A 92 0.52 3.02 -12.99
N LEU A 93 1.12 4.08 -12.45
CA LEU A 93 0.48 5.32 -12.02
C LEU A 93 -0.12 6.10 -13.21
N ALA A 94 0.43 5.95 -14.41
CA ALA A 94 -0.02 6.66 -15.60
C ALA A 94 -1.28 6.02 -16.22
N SER A 95 -1.31 4.69 -16.24
CA SER A 95 -2.35 3.88 -16.91
C SER A 95 -3.34 3.27 -15.93
N GLY A 96 -3.04 3.28 -14.62
CA GLY A 96 -3.81 2.59 -13.58
C GLY A 96 -3.76 1.07 -13.71
N ASN A 97 -2.72 0.52 -14.34
CA ASN A 97 -2.63 -0.92 -14.58
C ASN A 97 -1.73 -1.61 -13.55
N ILE A 98 -1.92 -2.91 -13.35
CA ILE A 98 -1.07 -3.72 -12.45
C ILE A 98 -0.25 -4.69 -13.31
N THR A 99 1.05 -4.77 -13.01
CA THR A 99 2.00 -5.70 -13.62
C THR A 99 2.72 -6.47 -12.50
N GLY A 100 2.81 -7.80 -12.61
CA GLY A 100 3.31 -8.65 -11.54
C GLY A 100 2.18 -9.11 -10.61
N GLY A 101 2.14 -10.42 -10.36
CA GLY A 101 0.98 -11.13 -9.80
C GLY A 101 0.66 -12.34 -10.67
N SER A 102 1.50 -13.38 -10.58
CA SER A 102 1.24 -14.70 -11.15
C SER A 102 0.48 -15.57 -10.15
#